data_AF-A0A6J4YK81-F1
#
_entry.id   AF-A0A6J4YK81-F1
#
_cell.length_a   1.000
_cell.length_b   1.000
_cell.length_c   1.000
_cell.angle_alpha   90.00
_cell.angle_beta   90.00
_cell.angle_gamma   90.00
#
_symmetry.space_group_name_H-M   'P 1'
#
loop_
_entity.id
_entity.type
_entity.pdbx_description
1 polymer ?
#
loop_
_entity_poly.entity_id
_entity_poly.type
_entity_poly.pdbx_seq_one_letter_code
_entity_poly.pdbx_strand_id
1 'polypeptide(L)'
;MSLPPPPNIHATAVLALTLLALILFTREKIPLESSSFLVLVSLTVGFEIFPFQSEAGVLHAVDFFRGFGHEALVAVCALMIAGQGIVRTGALEPVGRALAKLWKISPRISLLLTLLVGAVISAFINNVPVVVLFLPILISVRTDIQNRLILLLKFA
;
A
#
# COMPACT_ATOMS: atom_id res chain seq x y z
N MET A 1 -8.36 39.93 0.15
CA MET A 1 -8.40 38.46 0.27
C MET A 1 -8.99 38.14 1.63
N SER A 2 -10.31 37.91 1.70
CA SER A 2 -10.98 37.52 2.93
C SER A 2 -10.54 36.10 3.29
N LEU A 3 -9.97 35.93 4.48
CA LEU A 3 -9.67 34.62 5.02
C LEU A 3 -10.97 33.80 5.08
N PRO A 4 -10.96 32.52 4.72
CA PRO A 4 -12.15 31.68 4.87
C PRO A 4 -12.57 31.68 6.34
N PRO A 5 -13.89 31.65 6.61
CA PRO A 5 -14.38 31.58 7.98
C PRO A 5 -13.78 30.36 8.70
N PRO A 6 -13.54 30.45 10.02
CA PRO A 6 -12.99 29.35 10.78
C PRO A 6 -13.88 28.10 10.66
N PRO A 7 -13.29 26.89 10.66
CA PRO A 7 -14.02 25.66 10.46
C PRO A 7 -15.10 25.47 11.54
N ASN A 8 -16.27 25.02 11.11
CA ASN A 8 -17.37 24.65 11.99
C ASN A 8 -16.91 23.61 13.02
N ILE A 9 -17.56 23.56 14.18
CA ILE A 9 -17.19 22.64 15.28
C ILE A 9 -17.14 21.18 14.83
N HIS A 10 -18.04 20.77 13.92
CA HIS A 10 -18.07 19.45 13.31
C HIS A 10 -16.87 19.19 12.39
N ALA A 11 -16.46 20.18 11.60
CA ALA A 11 -15.29 20.06 10.72
C ALA A 11 -14.00 19.92 11.54
N THR A 12 -13.87 20.70 12.63
CA THR A 12 -12.75 20.59 13.56
C THR A 12 -12.75 19.22 14.27
N ALA A 13 -13.91 18.70 14.64
CA ALA A 13 -14.04 17.36 15.23
C ALA A 13 -13.61 16.24 14.26
N VAL A 14 -14.05 16.31 12.98
CA VAL A 14 -13.64 15.35 11.94
C VAL A 14 -12.15 15.44 11.64
N LEU A 15 -11.56 16.64 11.63
CA LEU A 15 -10.12 16.83 11.47
C LEU A 15 -9.34 16.22 12.64
N ALA A 16 -9.80 16.42 13.88
CA ALA A 16 -9.22 15.80 15.06
C ALA A 16 -9.34 14.26 15.02
N LEU A 17 -10.49 13.75 14.59
CA LEU A 17 -10.71 12.30 14.41
C LEU A 17 -9.81 11.72 13.33
N THR A 18 -9.60 12.43 12.23
CA THR A 18 -8.67 12.02 11.15
C THR A 18 -7.24 11.94 11.67
N LEU A 19 -6.79 12.91 12.47
CA LEU A 19 -5.48 12.86 13.13
C LEU A 19 -5.37 11.66 14.08
N LEU A 20 -6.41 11.41 14.88
CA LEU A 20 -6.48 10.25 15.76
C LEU A 20 -6.42 8.93 14.97
N ALA A 21 -7.12 8.84 13.84
CA ALA A 21 -7.09 7.69 12.95
C ALA A 21 -5.68 7.43 12.40
N LEU A 22 -4.96 8.47 11.96
CA LEU A 22 -3.57 8.35 11.48
C LEU A 22 -2.63 7.87 12.58
N ILE A 23 -2.79 8.38 13.80
CA ILE A 23 -2.02 7.92 14.95
C ILE A 23 -2.34 6.45 15.26
N LEU A 24 -3.62 6.06 15.20
CA LEU A 24 -4.06 4.70 15.46
C LEU A 24 -3.54 3.72 14.39
N PHE A 25 -3.50 4.13 13.11
CA PHE A 25 -2.96 3.35 12.00
C PHE A 25 -1.44 3.14 12.10
N THR A 26 -0.73 4.04 12.78
CA THR A 26 0.71 3.91 13.02
C THR A 26 1.02 2.89 14.14
N ARG A 27 0.03 2.47 14.93
CA ARG A 27 0.23 1.51 16.01
C ARG A 27 0.22 0.08 15.49
N GLU A 28 1.40 -0.52 15.34
CA GLU A 28 1.57 -1.92 14.94
C GLU A 28 0.88 -2.94 15.87
N LYS A 29 0.50 -2.54 17.10
CA LYS A 29 -0.19 -3.41 18.06
C LYS A 29 -1.64 -3.71 17.71
N ILE A 30 -2.27 -2.90 16.84
CA ILE A 30 -3.68 -3.03 16.49
C ILE A 30 -3.78 -3.30 14.98
N PRO A 31 -4.46 -4.38 14.54
CA PRO A 31 -4.68 -4.62 13.11
C PRO A 31 -5.37 -3.42 12.46
N LEU A 32 -4.95 -3.10 11.23
CA LEU A 32 -5.52 -2.00 10.44
C LEU A 32 -7.05 -2.12 10.29
N GLU A 33 -7.55 -3.35 10.23
CA GLU A 33 -8.97 -3.69 10.16
C GLU A 33 -9.73 -3.21 11.41
N SER A 34 -9.21 -3.53 12.59
CA SER A 34 -9.81 -3.14 13.87
C SER A 34 -9.76 -1.63 14.08
N SER A 35 -8.63 -0.99 13.73
CA SER A 35 -8.49 0.48 13.80
C SER A 35 -9.48 1.18 12.87
N SER A 36 -9.64 0.70 11.64
CA SER A 36 -10.56 1.28 10.66
C SER A 36 -12.02 1.13 11.11
N PHE A 37 -12.38 -0.03 11.66
CA PHE A 37 -13.71 -0.25 12.21
C PHE A 37 -14.01 0.69 13.38
N LEU A 38 -13.06 0.89 14.30
CA LEU A 38 -13.21 1.79 15.44
C LEU A 38 -13.41 3.24 14.99
N VAL A 39 -12.60 3.72 14.04
CA VAL A 39 -12.73 5.07 13.47
C VAL A 39 -14.09 5.26 12.81
N LEU A 40 -14.54 4.28 12.01
CA LEU A 40 -15.84 4.34 11.36
C LEU A 40 -16.98 4.40 12.39
N VAL A 41 -16.99 3.52 13.38
CA VAL A 41 -18.00 3.51 14.45
C VAL A 41 -17.99 4.84 15.21
N SER A 42 -16.82 5.35 15.57
CA SER A 42 -16.70 6.63 16.27
C SER A 42 -17.22 7.80 15.44
N LEU A 43 -17.00 7.78 14.11
CA LEU A 43 -17.53 8.78 13.19
C LEU A 43 -19.05 8.70 13.10
N THR A 44 -19.60 7.49 12.88
CA THR A 44 -21.05 7.26 12.75
C THR A 44 -21.80 7.62 14.03
N VAL A 45 -21.33 7.16 15.20
CA VAL A 45 -21.93 7.46 16.50
C VAL A 45 -21.80 8.95 16.84
N GLY A 46 -20.65 9.57 16.52
CA GLY A 46 -20.46 11.00 16.75
C GLY A 46 -21.46 11.87 16.01
N PHE A 47 -21.76 11.55 14.74
CA PHE A 47 -22.74 12.27 13.93
C PHE A 47 -24.19 11.92 14.25
N GLU A 48 -24.47 10.75 14.84
CA GLU A 48 -25.81 10.40 15.32
C GLU A 48 -26.16 11.14 16.61
N ILE A 49 -25.21 11.27 17.54
CA ILE A 49 -25.40 11.99 18.81
C ILE A 49 -25.48 13.51 18.57
N PHE A 50 -24.67 14.04 17.65
CA PHE A 50 -24.66 15.45 17.27
C PHE A 50 -24.94 15.60 15.76
N PRO A 51 -26.23 15.68 15.36
CA PRO A 51 -26.60 15.76 13.96
C PRO A 51 -26.14 17.09 13.35
N PHE A 52 -25.35 17.00 12.28
CA PHE A 52 -24.95 18.16 11.50
C PHE A 52 -26.10 18.57 10.56
N GLN A 53 -26.72 19.71 10.85
CA GLN A 53 -27.71 20.35 9.98
C GLN A 53 -27.03 21.51 9.26
N SER A 54 -26.99 21.44 7.92
CA SER A 54 -26.56 22.52 7.04
C SER A 54 -27.75 23.00 6.21
N GLU A 55 -27.63 24.18 5.58
CA GLU A 55 -28.61 24.65 4.58
C GLU A 55 -28.78 23.67 3.41
N ALA A 56 -27.81 22.78 3.18
CA ALA A 56 -27.86 21.73 2.16
C ALA A 56 -28.53 20.41 2.60
N GLY A 57 -28.94 20.29 3.88
CA GLY A 57 -29.58 19.09 4.43
C GLY A 57 -28.90 18.55 5.71
N VAL A 58 -29.48 17.47 6.25
CA VAL A 58 -28.96 16.74 7.42
C VAL A 58 -28.02 15.64 6.93
N LEU A 59 -26.79 15.61 7.47
CA LEU A 59 -25.86 14.52 7.17
C LEU A 59 -26.16 13.33 8.07
N HIS A 60 -26.63 12.22 7.49
CA HIS A 60 -26.97 11.03 8.24
C HIS A 60 -25.76 10.09 8.38
N ALA A 61 -25.71 9.37 9.49
CA ALA A 61 -24.78 8.26 9.74
C ALA A 61 -24.65 7.28 8.56
N VAL A 62 -25.76 7.02 7.85
CA VAL A 62 -25.82 6.10 6.69
C VAL A 62 -25.03 6.61 5.48
N ASP A 63 -24.85 7.93 5.33
CA ASP A 63 -24.13 8.50 4.20
C ASP A 63 -22.64 8.14 4.23
N PHE A 64 -22.06 7.92 5.41
CA PHE A 64 -20.67 7.44 5.54
C PHE A 64 -20.49 6.02 4.97
N PHE A 65 -21.53 5.17 5.04
CA PHE A 65 -21.48 3.82 4.47
C PHE A 65 -21.58 3.81 2.95
N ARG A 66 -22.03 4.91 2.31
CA ARG A 66 -22.02 5.01 0.84
C ARG A 66 -20.62 4.92 0.25
N GLY A 67 -19.58 5.25 1.03
CA GLY A 67 -18.19 5.04 0.64
C GLY A 67 -17.85 3.57 0.34
N PHE A 68 -18.54 2.61 0.96
CA PHE A 68 -18.35 1.19 0.65
C PHE A 68 -18.89 0.78 -0.73
N GLY A 69 -19.85 1.52 -1.26
CA GLY A 69 -20.38 1.34 -2.60
C GLY A 69 -19.62 2.12 -3.68
N HIS A 70 -18.53 2.80 -3.32
CA HIS A 70 -17.78 3.60 -4.27
C HIS A 70 -17.02 2.72 -5.27
N GLU A 71 -17.04 3.10 -6.55
CA GLU A 71 -16.43 2.35 -7.65
C GLU A 71 -14.95 2.04 -7.38
N ALA A 72 -14.21 2.96 -6.76
CA ALA A 72 -12.80 2.74 -6.43
C ALA A 72 -12.60 1.56 -5.45
N LEU A 73 -13.46 1.38 -4.44
CA LEU A 73 -13.35 0.26 -3.51
C LEU A 73 -13.58 -1.07 -4.27
N VAL A 74 -14.62 -1.11 -5.10
CA VAL A 74 -14.96 -2.28 -5.92
C VAL A 74 -13.80 -2.63 -6.85
N ALA A 75 -13.20 -1.63 -7.51
CA ALA A 75 -12.04 -1.83 -8.39
C ALA A 75 -10.82 -2.39 -7.63
N VAL A 76 -10.53 -1.87 -6.43
CA VAL A 76 -9.42 -2.37 -5.59
C VAL A 76 -9.69 -3.82 -5.14
N CYS A 77 -10.91 -4.15 -4.72
CA CYS A 77 -11.29 -5.52 -4.37
C CYS A 77 -11.16 -6.46 -5.56
N ALA A 78 -11.64 -6.06 -6.74
CA ALA A 78 -11.52 -6.84 -7.97
C ALA A 78 -10.05 -7.09 -8.34
N LEU A 79 -9.20 -6.07 -8.22
CA LEU A 79 -7.77 -6.19 -8.48
C LEU A 79 -7.07 -7.12 -7.48
N MET A 80 -7.40 -7.02 -6.18
CA MET A 80 -6.89 -7.93 -5.16
C MET A 80 -7.27 -9.39 -5.44
N ILE A 81 -8.52 -9.65 -5.81
CA ILE A 81 -9.00 -11.00 -6.16
C ILE A 81 -8.29 -11.51 -7.41
N ALA A 82 -8.17 -10.70 -8.46
CA ALA A 82 -7.47 -11.05 -9.69
C ALA A 82 -5.99 -11.36 -9.42
N GLY A 83 -5.32 -10.53 -8.62
CA GLY A 83 -3.93 -10.73 -8.22
C GLY A 83 -3.73 -12.03 -7.45
N GLN A 84 -4.60 -12.32 -6.48
CA GLN A 84 -4.55 -13.58 -5.74
C GLN A 84 -4.84 -14.78 -6.64
N GLY A 85 -5.72 -14.65 -7.64
CA GLY A 85 -6.00 -15.65 -8.65
C GLY A 85 -4.76 -16.01 -9.50
N ILE A 86 -4.02 -14.99 -9.94
CA ILE A 86 -2.77 -15.17 -10.70
C ILE A 86 -1.69 -15.87 -9.85
N VAL A 87 -1.58 -15.50 -8.57
CA VAL A 87 -0.62 -16.13 -7.64
C VAL A 87 -1.01 -17.58 -7.34
N ARG A 88 -2.29 -17.86 -7.05
CA ARG A 88 -2.77 -19.20 -6.69
C ARG A 88 -2.76 -20.19 -7.86
N THR A 89 -2.98 -19.72 -9.08
CA THR A 89 -2.95 -20.56 -10.29
C THR A 89 -1.53 -20.88 -10.77
N GLY A 90 -0.51 -20.24 -10.19
CA GLY A 90 0.88 -20.43 -10.61
C GLY A 90 1.17 -19.89 -12.01
N ALA A 91 0.28 -19.07 -12.59
CA ALA A 91 0.47 -18.47 -13.91
C ALA A 91 1.78 -17.63 -14.01
N LEU A 92 2.28 -17.16 -12.86
CA LEU A 92 3.54 -16.45 -12.72
C LEU A 92 4.78 -17.35 -12.67
N GLU A 93 4.64 -18.63 -12.31
CA GLU A 93 5.76 -19.56 -12.23
C GLU A 93 6.49 -19.79 -13.58
N PRO A 94 5.82 -19.99 -14.73
CA PRO A 94 6.51 -20.11 -16.01
C PRO A 94 7.26 -18.83 -16.39
N VAL A 95 6.72 -17.66 -16.02
CA VAL A 95 7.37 -16.36 -16.23
C VAL A 95 8.64 -16.26 -15.39
N GLY A 96 8.58 -16.62 -14.10
CA GLY A 96 9.76 -16.66 -13.22
C GLY A 96 10.84 -17.64 -13.71
N ARG A 97 10.44 -18.83 -14.20
CA ARG A 97 11.38 -19.81 -14.78
C ARG A 97 12.06 -19.30 -16.06
N ALA A 98 11.32 -18.58 -16.92
CA ALA A 98 11.87 -17.98 -18.13
C ALA A 98 12.92 -16.90 -17.79
N LEU A 99 12.62 -16.04 -16.81
CA LEU A 99 13.55 -15.03 -16.30
C LEU A 99 14.81 -15.65 -15.70
N ALA A 100 14.68 -16.71 -14.89
CA ALA A 100 15.82 -17.41 -14.29
C ALA A 100 16.75 -18.05 -15.34
N LYS A 101 16.21 -18.57 -16.44
CA LYS A 101 17.02 -19.07 -17.57
C LYS A 101 17.77 -17.94 -18.28
N LEU A 102 17.13 -16.78 -18.47
CA LEU A 102 17.75 -15.62 -19.10
C LEU A 102 18.89 -15.04 -18.26
N TRP A 103 18.80 -15.17 -16.93
CA TRP A 103 19.81 -14.69 -16.00
C TRP A 103 21.16 -15.38 -16.17
N LYS A 104 21.17 -16.65 -16.59
CA LYS A 104 22.39 -17.40 -16.90
C LYS A 104 23.12 -16.91 -18.16
N ILE A 105 22.42 -16.20 -19.06
CA ILE A 105 22.99 -15.75 -20.34
C ILE A 105 23.51 -14.32 -20.24
N SER A 106 22.75 -13.42 -19.60
CA SER A 106 23.19 -12.02 -19.44
C SER A 106 22.58 -11.35 -18.19
N PRO A 107 23.39 -11.05 -17.16
CA PRO A 107 22.92 -10.45 -15.91
C PRO A 107 22.20 -9.11 -16.07
N ARG A 108 22.69 -8.23 -16.96
CA ARG A 108 22.12 -6.88 -17.18
C ARG A 108 20.76 -6.91 -17.87
N ILE A 109 20.60 -7.73 -18.90
CA ILE A 109 19.32 -7.84 -19.64
C ILE A 109 18.30 -8.56 -18.76
N SER A 110 18.71 -9.60 -18.03
CA SER A 110 17.83 -10.28 -17.08
C SER A 110 17.34 -9.35 -15.98
N LEU A 111 18.20 -8.48 -15.44
CA LEU A 111 17.79 -7.48 -14.45
C LEU A 111 16.75 -6.52 -15.03
N LEU A 112 17.00 -6.00 -16.24
CA LEU A 112 16.09 -5.08 -16.93
C LEU A 112 14.74 -5.76 -17.25
N LEU A 113 14.76 -7.00 -17.74
CA LEU A 113 13.56 -7.78 -18.04
C LEU A 113 12.76 -8.10 -16.77
N THR A 114 13.46 -8.42 -15.68
CA THR A 114 12.82 -8.75 -14.41
C THR A 114 12.21 -7.50 -13.77
N LEU A 115 12.87 -6.35 -13.89
CA LEU A 115 12.31 -5.06 -13.48
C LEU A 115 11.04 -4.74 -14.29
N LEU A 116 11.05 -4.98 -15.60
CA LEU A 116 9.94 -4.66 -16.50
C LEU A 116 8.74 -5.61 -16.28
N VAL A 117 8.99 -6.90 -16.18
CA VAL A 117 7.97 -7.90 -15.83
C VAL A 117 7.46 -7.69 -14.41
N GLY A 118 8.35 -7.42 -13.46
CA GLY A 118 8.03 -7.07 -12.09
C GLY A 118 7.18 -5.80 -12.00
N ALA A 119 7.45 -4.79 -12.82
CA ALA A 119 6.67 -3.55 -12.88
C ALA A 119 5.27 -3.79 -13.45
N VAL A 120 5.15 -4.56 -14.54
CA VAL A 120 3.84 -4.92 -15.12
C VAL A 120 3.02 -5.72 -14.10
N ILE A 121 3.61 -6.75 -13.49
CA ILE A 121 2.94 -7.55 -12.48
C ILE A 121 2.63 -6.71 -11.23
N SER A 122 3.53 -5.83 -10.80
CA SER A 122 3.35 -4.95 -9.63
C SER A 122 2.24 -3.92 -9.84
N ALA A 123 1.98 -3.52 -11.08
CA ALA A 123 0.84 -2.67 -11.44
C ALA A 123 -0.50 -3.39 -11.24
N PHE A 124 -0.51 -4.74 -11.30
CA PHE A 124 -1.70 -5.55 -11.07
C PHE A 124 -1.75 -6.21 -9.67
N ILE A 125 -0.61 -6.47 -9.05
CA ILE A 125 -0.45 -7.26 -7.81
C ILE A 125 0.56 -6.53 -6.92
N ASN A 126 0.07 -5.94 -5.84
CA ASN A 126 0.83 -5.08 -4.91
C ASN A 126 2.28 -5.54 -4.58
N ASN A 127 3.25 -4.63 -4.76
CA ASN A 127 4.59 -4.40 -4.15
C ASN A 127 5.58 -5.54 -3.78
N VAL A 128 5.18 -6.82 -3.71
CA VAL A 128 6.05 -7.93 -3.28
C VAL A 128 7.17 -8.27 -4.29
N PRO A 129 6.96 -8.26 -5.62
CA PRO A 129 8.01 -8.57 -6.59
C PRO A 129 9.18 -7.58 -6.52
N VAL A 130 8.90 -6.28 -6.38
CA VAL A 130 9.94 -5.24 -6.31
C VAL A 130 10.92 -5.50 -5.17
N VAL A 131 10.44 -5.87 -3.99
CA VAL A 131 11.28 -6.21 -2.82
C VAL A 131 12.12 -7.48 -3.08
N VAL A 132 11.52 -8.51 -3.68
CA VAL A 132 12.21 -9.76 -4.06
C VAL A 132 13.31 -9.52 -5.10
N LEU A 133 13.19 -8.48 -5.91
CA LEU A 133 14.20 -8.08 -6.90
C LEU A 133 15.33 -7.23 -6.33
N PHE A 134 15.05 -6.40 -5.32
CA PHE A 134 16.08 -5.65 -4.62
C PHE A 134 16.93 -6.55 -3.70
N LEU A 135 16.36 -7.62 -3.14
CA LEU A 135 17.08 -8.54 -2.24
C LEU A 135 18.37 -9.14 -2.85
N PRO A 136 18.37 -9.74 -4.06
CA PRO A 136 19.60 -10.29 -4.66
C PRO A 136 20.62 -9.19 -5.02
N ILE A 137 20.18 -7.99 -5.40
CA ILE A 137 21.08 -6.84 -5.68
C ILE A 137 21.80 -6.41 -4.39
N LEU A 138 21.08 -6.33 -3.27
CA LEU A 138 21.66 -6.01 -1.97
C LEU A 138 22.61 -7.11 -1.49
N ILE A 139 22.30 -8.39 -1.75
CA ILE A 139 23.16 -9.52 -1.43
C ILE A 139 24.44 -9.52 -2.30
N SER A 140 24.35 -9.20 -3.59
CA SER A 140 25.52 -9.15 -4.48
C SER A 140 26.50 -8.03 -4.12
N VAL A 141 25.98 -6.87 -3.69
CA VAL A 141 26.80 -5.75 -3.20
C VAL A 141 27.56 -6.15 -1.94
N ARG A 142 26.96 -6.95 -1.04
CA ARG A 142 27.64 -7.44 0.15
C ARG A 142 28.80 -8.38 -0.18
N THR A 143 28.65 -9.24 -1.19
CA THR A 143 29.74 -10.14 -1.64
C THR A 143 30.88 -9.39 -2.34
N ASP A 144 30.59 -8.32 -3.09
CA ASP A 144 31.63 -7.51 -3.74
C ASP A 144 32.45 -6.67 -2.75
N ILE A 145 31.81 -6.14 -1.70
CA ILE A 145 32.50 -5.39 -0.64
C ILE A 145 33.43 -6.32 0.16
N GLN A 146 33.01 -7.57 0.42
CA GLN A 146 33.82 -8.55 1.14
C GLN A 146 35.05 -9.01 0.33
N ASN A 147 34.91 -9.18 -1.00
CA ASN A 147 36.05 -9.51 -1.86
C ASN A 147 37.07 -8.36 -1.98
N ARG A 148 36.62 -7.09 -2.01
CA ARG A 148 37.52 -5.92 -2.02
C ARG A 148 38.28 -5.76 -0.70
N LEU A 149 37.65 -6.02 0.44
CA LEU A 149 38.31 -5.97 1.75
C LEU A 149 39.34 -7.10 1.92
N ILE A 150 39.06 -8.31 1.43
CA ILE A 150 40.02 -9.44 1.46
C ILE A 150 41.20 -9.20 0.50
N LEU A 151 40.99 -8.52 -0.64
CA LEU A 151 42.08 -8.13 -1.54
C LEU A 151 42.96 -7.05 -0.89
N LEU A 152 42.39 -6.02 -0.27
CA LEU A 152 43.16 -4.96 0.40
C LEU A 152 43.95 -5.47 1.62
N LEU A 153 43.42 -6.46 2.36
CA LEU A 153 44.13 -7.12 3.47
C LEU A 153 45.19 -8.15 3.02
N LYS A 154 45.16 -8.60 1.76
CA LYS A 154 46.21 -9.44 1.17
C LYS A 154 47.39 -8.63 0.61
N PHE A 155 47.22 -7.31 0.46
CA PHE A 155 48.24 -6.39 -0.06
C PHE A 155 48.71 -5.36 0.97
N ALA A 156 48.35 -5.53 2.25
CA ALA A 156 48.88 -4.79 3.41
C ALA A 156 49.59 -5.75 4.36
#